data_AF-A0A3D4M3S6-F1
#
_entry.id   AF-A0A3D4M3S6-F1
#
_cell.length_a   1.000
_cell.length_b   1.000
_cell.length_c   1.000
_cell.angle_alpha   90.00
_cell.angle_beta   90.00
_cell.angle_gamma   90.00
#
_symmetry.space_group_name_H-M   'P 1'
#
loop_
_entity.id
_entity.type
_entity.pdbx_description
1 polymer ?
#
loop_
_entity_poly.entity_id
_entity_poly.type
_entity_poly.pdbx_seq_one_letter_code
_entity_poly.pdbx_strand_id
1 'polypeptide(L)'
;MKWTYSVKNKLMASAALLSLCLLVLASHFIDRNHTENVKTAIGTLYEDRLVAEVYILKMTSLFYQVKETLRVDSDETTKGLQVHALLLKIRNLSDSYQETKFTEAEKRKADELLITLDEFEASPFASNQTKLSASNEAIAILEALSVIQLEESKQIMAHAETLYQRGKTSSQFVFAVIIVILIVLQALVFASKSIIPVVKPNHAQMN
;
A
#
# COMPACT_ATOMS: atom_id res chain seq x y z
N MET A 1 -12.77 -9.01 63.38
CA MET A 1 -11.96 -8.95 62.14
C MET A 1 -12.87 -8.93 60.92
N LYS A 2 -13.06 -7.78 60.26
CA LYS A 2 -13.93 -7.61 59.06
C LYS A 2 -13.33 -6.62 58.04
N TRP A 3 -12.01 -6.63 57.84
CA TRP A 3 -11.35 -5.68 56.91
C TRP A 3 -11.06 -6.28 55.51
N THR A 4 -11.15 -7.61 55.37
CA THR A 4 -10.82 -8.31 54.12
C THR A 4 -11.89 -8.16 53.03
N TYR A 5 -13.15 -7.94 53.39
CA TYR A 5 -14.24 -7.77 52.42
C TYR A 5 -14.22 -6.40 51.72
N SER A 6 -13.73 -5.34 52.39
CA SER A 6 -13.61 -4.01 51.78
C SER A 6 -12.38 -3.93 50.86
N VAL A 7 -11.29 -4.64 51.20
CA VAL A 7 -10.08 -4.73 50.38
C VAL A 7 -10.30 -5.58 49.13
N LYS A 8 -11.04 -6.69 49.21
CA LYS A 8 -11.36 -7.55 48.04
C LYS A 8 -12.11 -6.78 46.95
N ASN A 9 -13.08 -5.94 47.32
CA ASN A 9 -13.86 -5.15 46.35
C ASN A 9 -13.01 -4.03 45.70
N LYS A 10 -12.12 -3.40 46.47
CA LYS A 10 -11.20 -2.36 45.97
C LYS A 10 -10.11 -2.91 45.06
N LEU A 11 -9.52 -4.07 45.41
CA LEU A 11 -8.54 -4.76 44.57
C LEU A 11 -9.17 -5.26 43.27
N MET A 12 -10.39 -5.80 43.32
CA MET A 12 -11.11 -6.26 42.13
C MET A 12 -11.48 -5.08 41.22
N ALA A 13 -11.89 -3.93 41.80
CA ALA A 13 -12.11 -2.70 41.05
C ALA A 13 -10.81 -2.15 40.42
N SER A 14 -9.69 -2.16 41.15
CA SER A 14 -8.39 -1.74 40.64
C SER A 14 -7.86 -2.66 39.54
N ALA A 15 -8.04 -3.98 39.67
CA ALA A 15 -7.65 -4.96 38.67
C ALA A 15 -8.49 -4.83 37.40
N ALA A 16 -9.80 -4.54 37.54
CA ALA A 16 -10.68 -4.24 36.42
C ALA A 16 -10.25 -2.95 35.70
N LEU A 17 -9.84 -1.92 36.44
CA LEU A 17 -9.38 -0.66 35.87
C LEU A 17 -8.00 -0.78 35.19
N LEU A 18 -7.13 -1.64 35.73
CA LEU A 18 -5.81 -1.92 35.13
C LEU A 18 -5.94 -2.76 33.86
N SER A 19 -6.81 -3.78 33.85
CA SER A 19 -7.09 -4.55 32.63
C SER A 19 -7.68 -3.66 31.53
N LEU A 20 -8.54 -2.70 31.92
CA LEU A 20 -9.05 -1.63 31.06
C LEU A 20 -7.96 -0.88 30.32
N CYS A 21 -6.98 -0.42 31.09
CA CYS A 21 -5.94 0.46 30.61
C CYS A 21 -5.02 -0.28 29.64
N LEU A 22 -4.71 -1.54 29.96
CA LEU A 22 -3.99 -2.45 29.07
C LEU A 22 -4.76 -2.73 27.77
N LEU A 23 -6.08 -2.87 27.84
CA LEU A 23 -6.92 -3.12 26.67
C LEU A 23 -6.93 -1.90 25.73
N VAL A 24 -7.09 -0.69 26.27
CA VAL A 24 -7.00 0.56 25.50
C VAL A 24 -5.61 0.74 24.88
N LEU A 25 -4.53 0.45 25.64
CA LEU A 25 -3.16 0.52 25.11
C LEU A 25 -2.92 -0.50 23.99
N ALA A 26 -3.39 -1.74 24.16
CA ALA A 26 -3.27 -2.79 23.16
C ALA A 26 -4.03 -2.42 21.88
N SER A 27 -5.24 -1.87 22.00
CA SER A 27 -6.02 -1.35 20.88
C SER A 27 -5.29 -0.24 20.14
N HIS A 28 -4.72 0.72 20.85
CA HIS A 28 -3.92 1.81 20.25
C HIS A 28 -2.67 1.29 19.54
N PHE A 29 -2.01 0.26 20.08
CA PHE A 29 -0.85 -0.37 19.45
C PHE A 29 -1.23 -1.13 18.16
N ILE A 30 -2.34 -1.86 18.18
CA ILE A 30 -2.87 -2.59 17.02
C ILE A 30 -3.25 -1.62 15.89
N ASP A 31 -3.93 -0.52 16.20
CA ASP A 31 -4.38 0.49 15.24
C ASP A 31 -3.20 1.17 14.50
N ARG A 32 -2.13 1.49 15.23
CA ARG A 32 -0.90 2.06 14.67
C ARG A 32 -0.23 1.13 13.67
N ASN A 33 -0.16 -0.17 13.96
CA ASN A 33 0.45 -1.16 13.07
C ASN A 33 -0.37 -1.38 11.79
N HIS A 34 -1.70 -1.21 11.83
CA HIS A 34 -2.55 -1.35 10.63
C HIS A 34 -2.39 -0.17 9.67
N THR A 35 -2.29 1.06 10.19
CA THR A 35 -2.14 2.28 9.38
C THR A 35 -0.79 2.32 8.66
N GLU A 36 0.29 1.86 9.29
CA GLU A 36 1.62 1.79 8.65
C GLU A 36 1.69 0.76 7.51
N ASN A 37 0.99 -0.36 7.62
CA ASN A 37 0.98 -1.39 6.57
C ASN A 37 0.23 -0.96 5.31
N VAL A 38 -0.91 -0.27 5.46
CA VAL A 38 -1.63 0.30 4.30
C VAL A 38 -0.81 1.41 3.63
N LYS A 39 -0.15 2.26 4.43
CA LYS A 39 0.73 3.31 3.92
C LYS A 39 1.91 2.74 3.13
N THR A 40 2.51 1.67 3.62
CA THR A 40 3.59 0.95 2.92
C THR A 40 3.10 0.33 1.61
N ALA A 41 1.91 -0.28 1.58
CA ALA A 41 1.35 -0.84 0.36
C ALA A 41 1.09 0.25 -0.72
N ILE A 42 0.57 1.41 -0.32
CA ILE A 42 0.38 2.56 -1.21
C ILE A 42 1.73 3.12 -1.69
N GLY A 43 2.72 3.19 -0.80
CA GLY A 43 4.08 3.61 -1.14
C GLY A 43 4.72 2.71 -2.20
N THR A 44 4.68 1.39 -2.01
CA THR A 44 5.17 0.41 -2.99
C THR A 44 4.42 0.50 -4.32
N LEU A 45 3.10 0.68 -4.30
CA LEU A 45 2.32 0.84 -5.53
C LEU A 45 2.77 2.07 -6.33
N TYR A 46 3.04 3.19 -5.65
CA TYR A 46 3.48 4.42 -6.30
C TYR A 46 4.95 4.37 -6.74
N GLU A 47 5.86 4.07 -5.82
CA GLU A 47 7.31 4.18 -6.05
C GLU A 47 7.84 3.06 -6.97
N ASP A 48 7.23 1.88 -6.91
CA ASP A 48 7.73 0.70 -7.62
C ASP A 48 6.90 0.44 -8.89
N ARG A 49 5.59 0.23 -8.75
CA ARG A 49 4.75 -0.24 -9.87
C ARG A 49 4.35 0.87 -10.83
N LEU A 50 3.95 2.03 -10.32
CA LEU A 50 3.46 3.13 -11.18
C LEU A 50 4.61 3.81 -11.95
N VAL A 51 5.77 3.97 -11.32
CA VAL A 51 6.97 4.51 -11.99
C VAL A 51 7.45 3.56 -13.09
N ALA A 52 7.50 2.27 -12.82
CA ALA A 52 7.83 1.24 -13.81
C ALA A 52 6.86 1.27 -15.02
N GLU A 53 5.56 1.37 -14.77
CA GLU A 53 4.54 1.47 -15.82
C GLU A 53 4.70 2.73 -16.69
N VAL A 54 5.10 3.86 -16.09
CA VAL A 54 5.38 5.10 -16.85
C VAL A 54 6.54 4.90 -17.82
N TYR A 55 7.60 4.17 -17.44
CA TYR A 55 8.69 3.86 -18.37
C TYR A 55 8.21 2.98 -19.52
N ILE A 56 7.45 1.92 -19.22
CA ILE A 56 6.88 1.01 -20.22
C ILE A 56 6.02 1.79 -21.21
N LEU A 57 5.09 2.62 -20.74
CA LEU A 57 4.21 3.41 -21.59
C LEU A 57 4.97 4.40 -22.48
N LYS A 58 6.00 5.06 -21.95
CA LYS A 58 6.86 5.97 -22.73
C LYS A 58 7.63 5.24 -23.81
N MET A 59 8.20 4.07 -23.51
CA MET A 59 8.89 3.23 -24.50
C MET A 59 7.91 2.78 -25.58
N THR A 60 6.71 2.33 -25.22
CA THR A 60 5.66 1.93 -26.17
C THR A 60 5.31 3.09 -27.12
N SER A 61 5.11 4.30 -26.58
CA SER A 61 4.85 5.49 -27.39
C SER A 61 5.99 5.81 -28.36
N LEU A 62 7.25 5.69 -27.92
CA LEU A 62 8.41 5.91 -28.78
C LEU A 62 8.52 4.85 -29.89
N PHE A 63 8.21 3.58 -29.61
CA PHE A 63 8.16 2.55 -30.66
C PHE A 63 7.04 2.81 -31.69
N TYR A 64 5.90 3.35 -31.27
CA TYR A 64 4.90 3.82 -32.24
C TYR A 64 5.41 4.97 -33.11
N GLN A 65 6.17 5.91 -32.55
CA GLN A 65 6.83 6.98 -33.33
C GLN A 65 7.88 6.43 -34.30
N VAL A 66 8.64 5.40 -33.89
CA VAL A 66 9.56 4.67 -34.78
C VAL A 66 8.79 4.09 -35.97
N LYS A 67 7.66 3.42 -35.72
CA LYS A 67 6.82 2.85 -36.78
C LYS A 67 6.25 3.89 -37.72
N GLU A 68 5.83 5.04 -37.19
CA GLU A 68 5.36 6.17 -38.00
C GLU A 68 6.49 6.67 -38.90
N THR A 69 7.67 6.95 -38.33
CA THR A 69 8.86 7.41 -39.04
C THR A 69 9.27 6.45 -40.17
N LEU A 70 9.22 5.13 -39.91
CA LEU A 70 9.55 4.10 -40.91
C LEU A 70 8.58 4.06 -42.10
N ARG A 71 7.32 4.47 -41.89
CA ARG A 71 6.25 4.47 -42.89
C ARG A 71 6.17 5.75 -43.72
N VAL A 72 6.78 6.85 -43.26
CA VAL A 72 6.83 8.10 -44.03
C VAL A 72 7.69 7.89 -45.27
N ASP A 73 7.18 8.37 -46.41
CA ASP A 73 7.93 8.44 -47.66
C ASP A 73 8.85 9.68 -47.62
N SER A 74 10.07 9.48 -47.12
CA SER A 74 11.11 10.49 -46.96
C SER A 74 12.47 9.90 -47.30
N ASP A 75 13.48 10.75 -47.46
CA ASP A 75 14.87 10.32 -47.64
C ASP A 75 15.30 9.33 -46.53
N GLU A 76 15.93 8.22 -46.95
CA GLU A 76 16.31 7.11 -46.07
C GLU A 76 17.39 7.51 -45.06
N THR A 77 18.25 8.49 -45.40
CA THR A 77 19.25 9.02 -44.46
C THR A 77 18.58 9.77 -43.31
N THR A 78 17.63 10.64 -43.65
CA THR A 78 16.84 11.41 -42.68
C THR A 78 16.01 10.49 -41.78
N LYS A 79 15.39 9.46 -42.36
CA LYS A 79 14.63 8.43 -41.65
C LYS A 79 15.52 7.65 -40.66
N GLY A 80 16.69 7.20 -41.11
CA GLY A 80 17.65 6.49 -40.28
C GLY A 80 18.10 7.30 -39.07
N LEU A 81 18.40 8.59 -39.26
CA LEU A 81 18.77 9.51 -38.17
C LEU A 81 17.65 9.69 -37.14
N GLN A 82 16.40 9.87 -37.58
CA GLN A 82 15.26 10.02 -36.68
C GLN A 82 14.98 8.73 -35.88
N VAL A 83 15.00 7.58 -36.56
CA VAL A 83 14.83 6.28 -35.90
C VAL A 83 15.94 6.05 -34.87
N HIS A 84 17.20 6.34 -35.22
CA HIS A 84 18.32 6.21 -34.29
C HIS A 84 18.16 7.12 -33.06
N ALA A 85 17.75 8.37 -33.25
CA ALA A 85 17.49 9.29 -32.14
C ALA A 85 16.34 8.82 -31.22
N LEU A 86 15.30 8.18 -31.78
CA LEU A 86 14.23 7.58 -31.01
C LEU A 86 14.72 6.35 -30.23
N LEU A 87 15.51 5.47 -30.85
CA LEU A 87 16.08 4.30 -30.19
C LEU A 87 16.98 4.67 -29.01
N LEU A 88 17.82 5.72 -29.14
CA LEU A 88 18.61 6.23 -28.02
C LEU A 88 17.74 6.67 -26.83
N LYS A 89 16.59 7.28 -27.09
CA LYS A 89 15.64 7.64 -26.02
C LYS A 89 15.02 6.40 -25.39
N ILE A 90 14.66 5.40 -26.20
CA ILE A 90 14.12 4.12 -25.71
C ILE A 90 15.16 3.41 -24.84
N ARG A 91 16.42 3.35 -25.27
CA ARG A 91 17.54 2.78 -24.52
C ARG A 91 17.69 3.44 -23.16
N ASN A 92 17.76 4.77 -23.11
CA ASN A 92 17.88 5.50 -21.84
C ASN A 92 16.71 5.23 -20.88
N LEU A 93 15.48 5.11 -21.42
CA LEU A 93 14.30 4.74 -20.62
C LEU A 93 14.35 3.28 -20.17
N SER A 94 14.86 2.38 -21.02
CA SER A 94 15.05 0.97 -20.71
C SER A 94 16.08 0.82 -19.58
N ASP A 95 17.20 1.53 -19.63
CA ASP A 95 18.21 1.52 -18.57
C ASP A 95 17.61 2.02 -17.24
N SER A 96 16.86 3.12 -17.29
CA SER A 96 16.15 3.65 -16.11
C SER A 96 15.10 2.66 -15.57
N TYR A 97 14.45 1.92 -16.47
CA TYR A 97 13.48 0.88 -16.11
C TYR A 97 14.17 -0.31 -15.41
N GLN A 98 15.40 -0.67 -15.80
CA GLN A 98 16.16 -1.75 -15.15
C GLN A 98 16.55 -1.45 -13.70
N GLU A 99 16.55 -0.18 -13.29
CA GLU A 99 16.80 0.23 -11.91
C GLU A 99 15.58 0.05 -10.99
N THR A 100 14.40 -0.23 -11.56
CA THR A 100 13.18 -0.51 -10.79
C THR A 100 13.16 -1.94 -10.22
N LYS A 101 12.27 -2.26 -9.28
CA LYS A 101 12.25 -3.61 -8.70
C LYS A 101 11.42 -4.55 -9.56
N PHE A 102 12.12 -5.48 -10.19
CA PHE A 102 11.47 -6.53 -10.98
C PHE A 102 11.01 -7.71 -10.12
N THR A 103 9.85 -8.24 -10.49
CA THR A 103 9.52 -9.63 -10.20
C THR A 103 10.28 -10.56 -11.15
N GLU A 104 10.32 -11.84 -10.83
CA GLU A 104 10.96 -12.85 -11.70
C GLU A 104 10.32 -12.92 -13.09
N ALA A 105 9.02 -12.64 -13.20
CA ALA A 105 8.33 -12.61 -14.48
C ALA A 105 8.71 -11.36 -15.30
N GLU A 106 8.78 -10.21 -14.65
CA GLU A 106 9.18 -8.94 -15.27
C GLU A 106 10.61 -8.98 -15.75
N LYS A 107 11.53 -9.51 -14.93
CA LYS A 107 12.94 -9.60 -15.29
C LYS A 107 13.13 -10.36 -16.59
N ARG A 108 12.50 -11.54 -16.74
CA ARG A 108 12.56 -12.33 -17.97
C ARG A 108 12.09 -11.54 -19.20
N LYS A 109 10.99 -10.78 -19.07
CA LYS A 109 10.44 -9.98 -20.16
C LYS A 109 11.25 -8.71 -20.43
N ALA A 110 11.86 -8.11 -19.42
CA ALA A 110 12.79 -7.00 -19.56
C ALA A 110 14.07 -7.43 -20.29
N ASP A 111 14.59 -8.62 -19.99
CA ASP A 111 15.74 -9.20 -20.69
C ASP A 111 15.41 -9.49 -22.16
N GLU A 112 14.20 -10.02 -22.43
CA GLU A 112 13.69 -10.20 -23.81
C GLU A 112 13.63 -8.86 -24.57
N LEU A 113 13.15 -7.79 -23.93
CA LEU A 113 13.13 -6.45 -24.50
C LEU A 113 14.54 -5.95 -24.84
N LEU A 114 15.52 -6.17 -23.95
CA LEU A 114 16.90 -5.76 -24.21
C LEU A 114 17.48 -6.46 -25.43
N ILE A 115 17.26 -7.78 -25.56
CA ILE A 115 17.71 -8.56 -26.71
C ILE A 115 17.10 -7.99 -27.99
N THR A 116 15.79 -7.73 -27.99
CA THR A 116 15.12 -7.13 -29.16
C THR A 116 15.69 -5.75 -29.51
N LEU A 117 16.03 -4.92 -28.52
CA LEU A 117 16.69 -3.62 -28.75
C LEU A 117 18.09 -3.79 -29.36
N ASP A 118 18.89 -4.71 -28.82
CA ASP A 118 20.26 -4.97 -29.28
C ASP A 118 20.26 -5.45 -30.74
N GLU A 119 19.33 -6.35 -31.08
CA GLU A 119 19.14 -6.83 -32.45
C GLU A 119 18.68 -5.71 -33.40
N PHE A 120 17.83 -4.80 -32.91
CA PHE A 120 17.38 -3.64 -33.67
C PHE A 120 18.55 -2.71 -34.01
N GLU A 121 19.41 -2.43 -33.04
CA GLU A 121 20.56 -1.54 -33.19
C GLU A 121 21.69 -2.18 -34.02
N ALA A 122 21.88 -3.49 -33.90
CA ALA A 122 22.91 -4.25 -34.64
C ALA A 122 22.65 -4.31 -36.16
N SER A 123 21.44 -3.99 -36.62
CA SER A 123 21.05 -4.07 -38.03
C SER A 123 20.66 -2.71 -38.63
N PRO A 124 21.57 -1.71 -38.68
CA PRO A 124 21.26 -0.35 -39.13
C PRO A 124 20.84 -0.28 -40.60
N PHE A 125 21.35 -1.19 -41.43
CA PHE A 125 21.03 -1.32 -42.85
C PHE A 125 19.86 -2.27 -43.14
N ALA A 126 19.17 -2.77 -42.11
CA ALA A 126 18.00 -3.62 -42.28
C ALA A 126 16.89 -2.88 -43.05
N SER A 127 16.11 -3.65 -43.81
CA SER A 127 14.95 -3.12 -44.53
C SER A 127 13.94 -2.49 -43.56
N ASN A 128 13.18 -1.50 -44.03
CA ASN A 128 12.10 -0.89 -43.24
C ASN A 128 11.08 -1.93 -42.75
N GLN A 129 10.84 -3.00 -43.53
CA GLN A 129 9.97 -4.10 -43.12
C GLN A 129 10.53 -4.87 -41.91
N THR A 130 11.85 -5.15 -41.90
CA THR A 130 12.52 -5.81 -40.78
C THR A 130 12.46 -4.94 -39.51
N LYS A 131 12.73 -3.63 -39.64
CA LYS A 131 12.65 -2.67 -38.52
C LYS A 131 11.22 -2.52 -38.00
N LEU A 132 10.22 -2.57 -38.87
CA LEU A 132 8.81 -2.58 -38.48
C LEU A 132 8.43 -3.85 -37.71
N SER A 133 8.92 -5.03 -38.15
CA SER A 133 8.70 -6.29 -37.43
C SER A 133 9.33 -6.26 -36.04
N ALA A 134 10.59 -5.84 -35.93
CA ALA A 134 11.26 -5.70 -34.63
C ALA A 134 10.57 -4.67 -33.72
N SER A 135 10.05 -3.57 -34.29
CA SER A 135 9.24 -2.60 -33.52
C SER A 135 7.94 -3.22 -33.00
N ASN A 136 7.29 -4.10 -33.77
CA ASN A 136 6.07 -4.78 -33.33
C ASN A 136 6.35 -5.78 -32.21
N GLU A 137 7.47 -6.50 -32.32
CA GLU A 137 7.92 -7.43 -31.27
C GLU A 137 8.21 -6.70 -29.96
N ALA A 138 8.96 -5.58 -30.02
CA ALA A 138 9.23 -4.76 -28.85
C ALA A 138 7.93 -4.21 -28.21
N ILE A 139 6.97 -3.75 -29.02
CA ILE A 139 5.65 -3.31 -28.53
C ILE A 139 4.91 -4.46 -27.84
N ALA A 140 4.92 -5.66 -28.41
CA ALA A 140 4.25 -6.83 -27.81
C ALA A 140 4.89 -7.20 -26.46
N ILE A 141 6.21 -7.11 -26.33
CA ILE A 141 6.92 -7.34 -25.06
C ILE A 141 6.53 -6.26 -24.04
N LEU A 142 6.49 -4.99 -24.44
CA LEU A 142 6.08 -3.89 -23.57
C LEU A 142 4.62 -3.99 -23.12
N GLU A 143 3.71 -4.40 -24.01
CA GLU A 143 2.32 -4.68 -23.65
C GLU A 143 2.22 -5.82 -22.64
N ALA A 144 3.01 -6.89 -22.82
CA ALA A 144 3.08 -7.98 -21.85
C ALA A 144 3.62 -7.52 -20.48
N LEU A 145 4.64 -6.64 -20.46
CA LEU A 145 5.14 -6.02 -19.23
C LEU A 145 4.06 -5.18 -18.54
N SER A 146 3.31 -4.36 -19.28
CA SER A 146 2.20 -3.57 -18.74
C SER A 146 1.10 -4.44 -18.12
N VAL A 147 0.77 -5.58 -18.76
CA VAL A 147 -0.18 -6.55 -18.17
C VAL A 147 0.34 -7.11 -16.85
N ILE A 148 1.63 -7.42 -16.76
CA ILE A 148 2.24 -7.89 -15.49
C ILE A 148 2.14 -6.79 -14.42
N GLN A 149 2.48 -5.54 -14.75
CA GLN A 149 2.39 -4.41 -13.83
C GLN A 149 0.96 -4.19 -13.30
N LEU A 150 -0.05 -4.32 -14.17
CA LEU A 150 -1.45 -4.23 -13.78
C LEU A 150 -1.86 -5.35 -12.84
N GLU A 151 -1.40 -6.57 -13.06
CA GLU A 151 -1.73 -7.71 -12.20
C GLU A 151 -1.05 -7.60 -10.83
N GLU A 152 0.23 -7.22 -10.77
CA GLU A 152 0.93 -6.93 -9.52
C GLU A 152 0.25 -5.78 -8.74
N SER A 153 -0.14 -4.72 -9.44
CA SER A 153 -0.88 -3.59 -8.84
C SER A 153 -2.21 -4.03 -8.24
N LYS A 154 -2.95 -4.92 -8.90
CA LYS A 154 -4.20 -5.48 -8.36
C LYS A 154 -3.95 -6.33 -7.12
N GLN A 155 -2.89 -7.13 -7.11
CA GLN A 155 -2.53 -7.94 -5.94
C GLN A 155 -2.16 -7.07 -4.74
N ILE A 156 -1.37 -6.02 -4.94
CA ILE A 156 -1.03 -5.05 -3.90
C ILE A 156 -2.30 -4.37 -3.37
N MET A 157 -3.21 -3.95 -4.27
CA MET A 157 -4.47 -3.31 -3.87
C MET A 157 -5.38 -4.27 -3.11
N ALA A 158 -5.50 -5.52 -3.55
CA ALA A 158 -6.25 -6.55 -2.84
C ALA A 158 -5.67 -6.81 -1.45
N HIS A 159 -4.34 -6.85 -1.33
CA HIS A 159 -3.67 -6.98 -0.04
C HIS A 159 -3.95 -5.78 0.88
N ALA A 160 -3.84 -4.55 0.36
CA ALA A 160 -4.16 -3.33 1.09
C ALA A 160 -5.62 -3.31 1.58
N GLU A 161 -6.57 -3.76 0.75
CA GLU A 161 -7.98 -3.88 1.14
C GLU A 161 -8.17 -4.90 2.28
N THR A 162 -7.51 -6.06 2.22
CA THR A 162 -7.59 -7.03 3.32
C THR A 162 -7.01 -6.48 4.63
N LEU A 163 -5.93 -5.69 4.56
CA LEU A 163 -5.34 -5.00 5.71
C LEU A 163 -6.31 -3.96 6.27
N TYR A 164 -6.96 -3.19 5.41
CA TYR A 164 -7.95 -2.20 5.79
C TYR A 164 -9.17 -2.83 6.47
N GLN A 165 -9.73 -3.91 5.91
CA GLN A 165 -10.90 -4.60 6.49
C GLN A 165 -10.58 -5.26 7.84
N ARG A 166 -9.36 -5.78 8.03
CA ARG A 166 -8.88 -6.29 9.33
C ARG A 166 -8.71 -5.17 10.36
N GLY A 167 -8.26 -3.99 9.93
CA GLY A 167 -8.23 -2.80 10.79
C GLY A 167 -9.62 -2.36 11.24
N LYS A 168 -10.61 -2.37 10.33
CA LYS A 168 -12.00 -2.00 10.63
C LYS A 168 -12.67 -2.90 11.66
N THR A 169 -12.47 -4.23 11.58
CA THR A 169 -13.00 -5.17 12.57
C THR A 169 -12.30 -5.01 13.93
N SER A 170 -11.01 -4.70 13.94
CA SER A 170 -10.29 -4.35 15.17
C SER A 170 -10.87 -3.09 15.82
N SER A 171 -11.12 -2.03 15.05
CA SER A 171 -11.70 -0.77 15.53
C SER A 171 -13.10 -0.93 16.14
N GLN A 172 -13.96 -1.76 15.53
CA GLN A 172 -15.30 -2.05 16.07
C GLN A 172 -15.26 -2.82 17.41
N PHE A 173 -14.27 -3.69 17.60
CA PHE A 173 -14.06 -4.37 18.88
C PHE A 173 -13.69 -3.39 20.00
N VAL A 174 -12.87 -2.37 19.71
CA VAL A 174 -12.52 -1.33 20.68
C VAL A 174 -13.76 -0.60 21.16
N PHE A 175 -14.66 -0.23 20.25
CA PHE A 175 -15.88 0.48 20.58
C PHE A 175 -16.83 -0.37 21.45
N ALA A 176 -16.98 -1.66 21.11
CA ALA A 176 -17.77 -2.60 21.91
C ALA A 176 -17.20 -2.76 23.34
N VAL A 177 -15.87 -2.83 23.47
CA VAL A 177 -15.21 -2.88 24.77
C VAL A 177 -15.46 -1.60 25.55
N ILE A 178 -15.31 -0.41 24.96
CA ILE A 178 -15.62 0.88 25.62
C ILE A 178 -17.06 0.92 26.17
N ILE A 179 -18.04 0.40 25.43
CA ILE A 179 -19.43 0.34 25.90
C ILE A 179 -19.57 -0.57 27.14
N VAL A 180 -18.99 -1.77 27.12
CA VAL A 180 -19.01 -2.70 28.27
C VAL A 180 -18.36 -2.05 29.49
N ILE A 181 -17.26 -1.33 29.28
CA ILE A 181 -16.54 -0.59 30.32
C ILE A 181 -17.43 0.49 30.96
N LEU A 182 -18.12 1.29 30.14
CA LEU A 182 -19.02 2.33 30.62
C LEU A 182 -20.15 1.75 31.47
N ILE A 183 -20.70 0.59 31.08
CA ILE A 183 -21.74 -0.11 31.84
C ILE A 183 -21.20 -0.59 33.20
N VAL A 184 -20.00 -1.20 33.21
CA VAL A 184 -19.37 -1.68 34.45
C VAL A 184 -19.05 -0.52 35.41
N LEU A 185 -18.53 0.60 34.89
CA LEU A 185 -18.27 1.80 35.69
C LEU A 185 -19.55 2.38 36.29
N GLN A 186 -20.63 2.49 35.50
CA GLN A 186 -21.93 2.93 36.02
C GLN A 186 -22.43 2.01 37.13
N ALA A 187 -22.42 0.69 36.91
CA ALA A 187 -22.85 -0.28 37.90
C ALA A 187 -22.03 -0.18 39.21
N LEU A 188 -20.72 0.06 39.10
CA LEU A 188 -19.84 0.19 40.25
C LEU A 188 -20.07 1.50 41.03
N VAL A 189 -20.31 2.61 40.33
CA VAL A 189 -20.68 3.90 40.94
C VAL A 189 -22.02 3.78 41.67
N PHE A 190 -23.04 3.20 41.05
CA PHE A 190 -24.35 3.02 41.68
C PHE A 190 -24.33 2.01 42.84
N ALA A 191 -23.48 0.98 42.78
CA ALA A 191 -23.31 0.02 43.86
C ALA A 191 -22.52 0.60 45.05
N SER A 192 -21.73 1.65 44.84
CA SER A 192 -21.05 2.36 45.93
C SER A 192 -22.04 3.25 46.69
N LYS A 193 -22.43 2.85 47.91
CA LYS A 193 -23.23 3.72 48.79
C LYS A 193 -22.46 5.02 49.05
N SER A 194 -23.17 6.14 48.91
CA SER A 194 -22.68 7.50 49.17
C SER A 194 -21.87 7.56 50.48
N ILE A 195 -20.63 8.03 50.36
CA ILE A 195 -19.69 8.23 51.48
C ILE A 195 -19.98 9.57 52.19
N ILE A 196 -21.03 10.31 51.83
CA ILE A 196 -21.38 11.57 52.50
C ILE A 196 -22.22 11.24 53.73
N PRO A 197 -21.67 11.27 54.96
CA PRO A 197 -22.49 11.10 56.15
C PRO A 197 -23.43 12.31 56.24
N VAL A 198 -24.74 12.05 56.23
CA VAL A 198 -25.72 13.04 56.63
C VAL A 198 -25.50 13.30 58.12
N VAL A 199 -24.81 14.40 58.44
CA VAL A 199 -24.72 14.91 59.81
C VAL A 199 -26.13 15.34 60.22
N LYS A 200 -26.81 14.51 61.01
CA LYS A 200 -28.07 14.90 61.66
C LYS A 200 -27.73 15.87 62.80
N PRO A 201 -28.25 17.10 62.82
CA PRO A 201 -28.08 17.99 63.96
C PRO A 201 -28.81 17.40 65.17
N ASN A 202 -28.06 17.26 66.27
CA ASN A 202 -28.56 16.75 67.54
C ASN A 202 -29.43 17.84 68.19
N HIS A 203 -30.75 17.68 68.18
CA HIS A 203 -31.62 18.54 68.98
C HIS A 203 -31.44 18.15 70.45
N ALA A 204 -30.64 18.95 71.16
CA ALA A 204 -30.71 19.02 72.61
C ALA A 204 -32.12 19.49 72.99
N GLN A 205 -32.88 18.64 73.68
CA GLN A 205 -34.04 19.11 74.45
C GLN A 205 -33.67 19.09 75.93
N MET A 206 -33.71 20.30 76.47
CA MET A 206 -33.57 20.66 77.88
C MET A 206 -34.84 20.28 78.66
N ASN A 207 -34.61 20.03 79.95
CA ASN A 207 -35.53 19.86 81.09
C ASN A 207 -36.21 18.51 81.27
#